data_AF-A0A1W9V9M5-F1
#
_entry.id   AF-A0A1W9V9M5-F1
#
_cell.length_a   1.000
_cell.length_b   1.000
_cell.length_c   1.000
_cell.angle_alpha   90.00
_cell.angle_beta   90.00
_cell.angle_gamma   90.00
#
_symmetry.space_group_name_H-M   'P 1'
#
loop_
_entity.id
_entity.type
_entity.pdbx_description
1 polymer ?
#
loop_
_entity_poly.entity_id
_entity_poly.type
_entity_poly.pdbx_seq_one_letter_code
_entity_poly.pdbx_strand_id
1 'polypeptide(L)'
;MSKNNFTIESLDAFYCILKQEVEKFGAGILDVEKIKQENKNFPEIELDSIRRNFLVDFGESGFHLPDFDRVIYDVKNYEAIAIIFSSTNLAWGIAESAYWKMKYDAVRLTKHIKVFFVIKGENFTLENEENLTTIRRFKRELDGCYTLHENAECKVKLDSLNRLIEDVRSWIK
;
A
#
# COMPACT_ATOMS: atom_id res chain seq x y z
N MET A 1 5.11 -24.66 9.17
CA MET A 1 5.00 -23.18 9.19
C MET A 1 4.25 -22.81 10.45
N SER A 2 4.89 -22.13 11.40
CA SER A 2 4.21 -21.69 12.63
C SER A 2 3.18 -20.63 12.27
N LYS A 3 1.94 -20.81 12.73
CA LYS A 3 0.93 -19.76 12.69
C LYS A 3 1.35 -18.72 13.74
N ASN A 4 2.00 -17.65 13.31
CA ASN A 4 2.25 -16.53 14.20
C ASN A 4 0.91 -15.80 14.41
N ASN A 5 0.38 -15.90 15.63
CA ASN A 5 -0.84 -15.21 16.03
C ASN A 5 -0.48 -13.78 16.38
N PHE A 6 -0.55 -12.88 15.40
CA PHE A 6 -0.42 -11.45 15.65
C PHE A 6 -1.78 -10.84 15.91
N THR A 7 -1.88 -10.12 17.02
CA THR A 7 -3.00 -9.25 17.33
C THR A 7 -2.69 -7.85 16.79
N ILE A 8 -3.57 -7.30 15.96
CA ILE A 8 -3.36 -6.00 15.30
C ILE A 8 -4.38 -5.02 15.85
N GLU A 9 -3.93 -4.09 16.69
CA GLU A 9 -4.79 -3.16 17.44
C GLU A 9 -4.79 -1.74 16.85
N SER A 10 -3.90 -1.47 15.89
CA SER A 10 -3.74 -0.17 15.24
C SER A 10 -3.11 -0.29 13.85
N LEU A 11 -3.19 0.77 13.05
CA LEU A 11 -2.50 0.85 11.76
C LEU A 11 -0.97 0.79 11.93
N ASP A 12 -0.44 1.33 13.02
CA ASP A 12 0.98 1.22 13.34
C ASP A 12 1.40 -0.21 13.66
N ALA A 13 0.57 -0.95 14.41
CA ALA A 13 0.80 -2.37 14.66
C ALA A 13 0.76 -3.17 13.35
N PHE A 14 -0.20 -2.87 12.47
CA PHE A 14 -0.29 -3.47 11.14
C PHE A 14 0.99 -3.25 10.34
N TYR A 15 1.47 -2.01 10.23
CA TYR A 15 2.69 -1.70 9.49
C TYR A 15 3.94 -2.28 10.17
N CYS A 16 3.98 -2.37 11.49
CA CYS A 16 5.08 -3.00 12.22
C CYS A 16 5.20 -4.49 11.91
N ILE A 17 4.08 -5.22 11.93
CA ILE A 17 4.07 -6.64 11.58
C ILE A 17 4.36 -6.83 10.09
N LEU A 18 3.74 -6.01 9.23
CA LEU A 18 3.99 -6.06 7.80
C LEU A 18 5.48 -5.86 7.50
N LYS A 19 6.12 -4.86 8.14
CA LYS A 19 7.56 -4.64 8.05
C LYS A 19 8.37 -5.88 8.40
N GLN A 20 8.11 -6.46 9.57
CA GLN A 20 8.84 -7.66 10.01
C GLN A 20 8.66 -8.83 9.06
N GLU A 21 7.49 -8.97 8.44
CA GLU A 21 7.25 -10.04 7.47
C GLU A 21 7.97 -9.75 6.17
N VAL A 22 7.82 -8.55 5.56
CA VAL A 22 8.44 -8.24 4.26
C VAL A 22 9.97 -8.27 4.27
N GLU A 23 10.57 -7.90 5.41
CA GLU A 23 12.03 -7.94 5.60
C GLU A 23 12.58 -9.38 5.54
N LYS A 24 11.81 -10.39 5.95
CA LYS A 24 12.25 -11.81 5.92
C LYS A 24 12.52 -12.33 4.52
N PHE A 25 11.97 -11.68 3.49
CA PHE A 25 12.15 -12.06 2.09
C PHE A 25 12.83 -10.97 1.25
N GLY A 26 13.51 -10.01 1.91
CA GLY A 26 14.39 -9.06 1.23
C GLY A 26 13.69 -7.82 0.67
N ALA A 27 12.49 -7.50 1.14
CA ALA A 27 11.85 -6.22 0.85
C ALA A 27 11.89 -5.28 2.06
N GLY A 28 11.95 -3.99 1.78
CA GLY A 28 11.82 -2.94 2.78
C GLY A 28 10.43 -2.32 2.72
N ILE A 29 10.06 -1.58 3.77
CA ILE A 29 8.86 -0.75 3.80
C ILE A 29 9.17 0.62 4.38
N LEU A 30 8.74 1.68 3.69
CA LEU A 30 8.96 3.07 4.10
C LEU A 30 7.64 3.84 4.20
N ASP A 31 7.65 4.82 5.10
CA ASP A 31 6.66 5.87 5.19
C ASP A 31 6.88 6.89 4.05
N VAL A 32 5.83 7.21 3.30
CA VAL A 32 5.93 8.23 2.24
C VAL A 32 6.37 9.57 2.80
N GLU A 33 6.02 9.90 4.04
CA GLU A 33 6.38 11.18 4.64
C GLU A 33 7.91 11.31 4.72
N LYS A 34 8.61 10.21 4.96
CA LYS A 34 10.09 10.18 4.95
C LYS A 34 10.66 10.40 3.55
N ILE A 35 9.92 10.02 2.51
CA ILE A 35 10.30 10.23 1.10
C ILE A 35 10.00 11.66 0.65
N LYS A 36 8.93 12.26 1.18
CA LYS A 36 8.50 13.63 0.88
C LYS A 36 9.30 14.69 1.63
N GLN A 37 9.95 14.34 2.74
CA GLN A 37 10.82 15.26 3.47
C GLN A 37 11.95 15.77 2.57
N GLU A 38 11.96 17.08 2.33
CA GLU A 38 13.08 17.78 1.70
C GLU A 38 14.29 17.77 2.63
N ASN A 39 15.11 16.71 2.58
CA ASN A 39 16.40 16.77 3.24
C ASN A 39 17.29 17.78 2.52
N LYS A 40 17.57 18.90 3.21
CA LYS A 40 18.47 19.98 2.78
C LYS A 40 19.93 19.54 2.60
N ASN A 41 20.27 18.29 2.91
CA ASN A 41 21.56 17.67 2.65
C ASN A 41 21.27 16.34 1.97
N PHE A 42 21.60 16.23 0.67
CA PHE A 42 21.62 15.04 -0.19
C PHE A 42 20.75 13.86 0.29
N PRO A 43 19.59 13.59 -0.34
CA PRO A 43 18.81 12.40 -0.02
C PRO A 43 19.69 11.16 -0.05
N GLU A 44 19.53 10.26 0.92
CA GLU A 44 20.13 8.92 0.83
C GLU A 44 19.71 8.33 -0.52
N ILE A 45 20.67 7.73 -1.25
CA ILE A 45 20.47 7.29 -2.64
C ILE A 45 19.24 6.37 -2.79
N GLU A 46 18.92 5.65 -1.71
CA GLU A 46 17.73 4.87 -1.50
C GLU A 46 16.44 5.69 -1.65
N LEU A 47 16.25 6.75 -0.86
CA LEU A 47 15.04 7.56 -0.87
C LEU A 47 14.80 8.22 -2.24
N ASP A 48 15.86 8.71 -2.87
CA ASP A 48 15.77 9.33 -4.19
C ASP A 48 15.45 8.31 -5.29
N SER A 49 16.01 7.11 -5.21
CA SER A 49 15.71 6.02 -6.14
C SER A 49 14.25 5.60 -5.98
N ILE A 50 13.81 5.34 -4.76
CA ILE A 50 12.43 4.93 -4.45
C ILE A 50 11.44 6.00 -4.91
N ARG A 51 11.68 7.28 -4.60
CA ARG A 51 10.81 8.40 -5.01
C ARG A 51 10.56 8.42 -6.51
N ARG A 52 11.61 8.18 -7.31
CA ARG A 52 11.52 8.21 -8.78
C ARG A 52 10.66 7.08 -9.36
N ASN A 53 10.46 5.98 -8.64
CA ASN A 53 9.62 4.88 -9.11
C ASN A 53 8.14 5.31 -9.23
N PHE A 54 7.68 6.27 -8.42
CA PHE A 54 6.26 6.64 -8.31
C PHE A 54 5.89 7.95 -9.01
N LEU A 55 6.87 8.65 -9.60
CA LEU A 55 6.60 9.91 -10.29
C LEU A 55 5.78 9.64 -11.55
N VAL A 56 4.63 10.30 -11.63
CA VAL A 56 3.80 10.31 -12.84
C VAL A 56 3.94 11.68 -13.49
N ASP A 57 4.29 11.68 -14.78
CA ASP A 57 4.37 12.89 -15.60
C ASP A 57 2.96 13.29 -16.07
N PHE A 58 2.51 14.47 -15.65
CA PHE A 58 1.26 15.08 -16.10
C PHE A 58 1.47 16.13 -17.19
N GLY A 59 2.61 16.09 -17.89
CA GLY A 59 2.97 16.99 -18.97
C GLY A 59 3.21 18.40 -18.44
N GLU A 60 2.41 19.36 -18.90
CA GLU A 60 2.52 20.77 -18.49
C GLU A 60 2.33 20.97 -16.98
N SER A 61 1.61 20.07 -16.31
CA SER A 61 1.43 20.11 -14.86
C SER A 61 2.61 19.52 -14.07
N GLY A 62 3.66 19.04 -14.75
CA GLY A 62 4.87 18.48 -14.15
C GLY A 62 4.69 17.08 -13.57
N PHE A 63 5.64 16.69 -12.71
CA PHE A 63 5.63 15.39 -12.04
C PHE A 63 4.88 15.45 -10.71
N HIS A 64 4.01 14.46 -10.48
CA HIS A 64 3.23 14.35 -9.24
C HIS A 64 3.54 13.05 -8.51
N LEU A 65 3.46 13.10 -7.19
CA LEU A 65 3.53 11.95 -6.29
C LEU A 65 2.15 11.72 -5.67
N PRO A 66 1.72 10.47 -5.47
CA PRO A 66 0.50 10.19 -4.73
C PRO A 66 0.64 10.44 -3.23
N ASP A 67 -0.51 10.60 -2.58
CA ASP A 67 -0.65 10.59 -1.11
C ASP A 67 -0.93 9.18 -0.57
N PHE A 68 -0.12 8.19 -0.97
CA PHE A 68 -0.14 6.85 -0.35
C PHE A 68 0.60 6.86 0.99
N ASP A 69 0.31 5.94 1.91
CA ASP A 69 0.95 5.93 3.24
C ASP A 69 2.31 5.23 3.24
N ARG A 70 2.39 4.07 2.60
CA ARG A 70 3.59 3.22 2.62
C ARG A 70 3.97 2.72 1.24
N VAL A 71 5.27 2.54 1.04
CA VAL A 71 5.83 1.80 -0.10
C VAL A 71 6.54 0.56 0.40
N ILE A 72 6.34 -0.56 -0.31
CA ILE A 72 7.16 -1.77 -0.24
C ILE A 72 8.08 -1.79 -1.46
N TYR A 73 9.38 -2.03 -1.25
CA TYR A 73 10.41 -1.98 -2.28
C TYR A 73 11.45 -3.10 -2.09
N ASP A 74 12.16 -3.46 -3.15
CA ASP A 74 13.28 -4.40 -3.08
C ASP A 74 14.53 -3.69 -2.52
N VAL A 75 15.11 -4.21 -1.45
CA VAL A 75 16.25 -3.55 -0.77
C VAL A 75 17.55 -3.61 -1.55
N LYS A 76 17.66 -4.48 -2.56
CA LYS A 76 18.88 -4.66 -3.36
C LYS A 76 18.99 -3.60 -4.45
N ASN A 77 17.87 -3.21 -5.06
CA ASN A 77 17.85 -2.31 -6.21
C ASN A 77 16.95 -1.07 -6.05
N TYR A 78 16.24 -0.95 -4.92
CA TYR A 78 15.33 0.14 -4.61
C TYR A 78 14.13 0.27 -5.57
N GLU A 79 13.79 -0.82 -6.27
CA GLU A 79 12.62 -0.90 -7.14
C GLU A 79 11.34 -1.01 -6.30
N ALA A 80 10.36 -0.20 -6.67
CA ALA A 80 9.04 -0.22 -6.05
C ALA A 80 8.29 -1.51 -6.38
N ILE A 81 7.84 -2.22 -5.36
CA ILE A 81 7.01 -3.43 -5.54
C ILE A 81 5.55 -3.05 -5.40
N ALA A 82 5.21 -2.36 -4.32
CA ALA A 82 3.83 -2.01 -4.00
C ALA A 82 3.72 -0.69 -3.25
N ILE A 83 2.57 -0.05 -3.35
CA ILE A 83 2.15 1.06 -2.49
C ILE A 83 0.87 0.70 -1.75
N ILE A 84 0.73 1.27 -0.57
CA ILE A 84 -0.42 1.07 0.32
C ILE A 84 -1.05 2.41 0.60
N PHE A 85 -2.29 2.55 0.19
CA PHE A 85 -3.19 3.60 0.65
C PHE A 85 -3.99 3.09 1.83
N SER A 86 -4.26 3.96 2.79
CA SER A 86 -5.15 3.71 3.90
C SER A 86 -6.05 4.90 4.14
N SER A 87 -7.26 4.63 4.58
CA SER A 87 -8.24 5.68 4.86
C SER A 87 -9.24 5.19 5.90
N THR A 88 -9.96 6.11 6.52
CA THR A 88 -11.18 5.81 7.28
C THR A 88 -12.45 5.97 6.44
N ASN A 89 -12.33 6.50 5.22
CA ASN A 89 -13.43 6.72 4.29
C ASN A 89 -13.25 5.84 3.04
N LEU A 90 -14.11 4.82 2.87
CA LEU A 90 -14.00 3.90 1.73
C LEU A 90 -14.15 4.61 0.39
N ALA A 91 -15.19 5.44 0.22
CA ALA A 91 -15.50 6.03 -1.07
C ALA A 91 -14.37 6.92 -1.57
N TRP A 92 -13.81 7.75 -0.68
CA TRP A 92 -12.66 8.59 -1.00
C TRP A 92 -11.40 7.76 -1.26
N GLY A 93 -11.02 6.91 -0.29
CA GLY A 93 -9.78 6.15 -0.36
C GLY A 93 -9.72 5.16 -1.54
N ILE A 94 -10.84 4.52 -1.88
CA ILE A 94 -10.89 3.59 -3.01
C ILE A 94 -10.85 4.32 -4.36
N ALA A 95 -11.49 5.49 -4.47
CA ALA A 95 -11.44 6.27 -5.70
C ALA A 95 -10.02 6.83 -5.93
N GLU A 96 -9.38 7.32 -4.88
CA GLU A 96 -8.01 7.84 -4.94
C GLU A 96 -6.99 6.75 -5.28
N SER A 97 -7.02 5.62 -4.57
CA SER A 97 -6.12 4.50 -4.85
C SER A 97 -6.34 3.92 -6.24
N ALA A 98 -7.59 3.75 -6.68
CA ALA A 98 -7.88 3.25 -8.03
C ALA A 98 -7.45 4.23 -9.11
N TYR A 99 -7.61 5.54 -8.90
CA TYR A 99 -7.12 6.56 -9.83
C TYR A 99 -5.60 6.43 -10.04
N TRP A 100 -4.83 6.30 -8.97
CA TRP A 100 -3.37 6.15 -9.08
C TRP A 100 -2.96 4.81 -9.71
N LYS A 101 -3.67 3.73 -9.41
CA LYS A 101 -3.48 2.45 -10.08
C LYS A 101 -3.65 2.57 -11.60
N MET A 102 -4.72 3.21 -12.05
CA MET A 102 -4.95 3.48 -13.47
C MET A 102 -3.82 4.32 -14.09
N LYS A 103 -3.26 5.30 -13.35
CA LYS A 103 -2.11 6.10 -13.81
C LYS A 103 -0.85 5.27 -13.97
N TYR A 104 -0.57 4.37 -13.04
CA TYR A 104 0.59 3.48 -13.15
C TYR A 104 0.44 2.45 -14.25
N ASP A 105 -0.74 1.85 -14.40
CA ASP A 105 -0.99 0.86 -15.44
C ASP A 105 -0.88 1.45 -16.86
N ALA A 106 -1.17 2.74 -17.02
CA ALA A 106 -1.03 3.44 -18.29
C ALA A 106 0.44 3.63 -18.72
N VAL A 107 1.42 3.49 -17.82
CA VAL A 107 2.83 3.78 -18.10
C VAL A 107 3.67 2.51 -17.92
N ARG A 108 4.40 2.11 -18.97
CA ARG A 108 5.21 0.88 -18.97
C ARG A 108 6.26 0.83 -17.85
N LEU A 109 6.79 1.98 -17.46
CA LEU A 109 7.80 2.08 -16.40
C LEU A 109 7.24 1.83 -15.01
N THR A 110 5.96 2.10 -14.77
CA THR A 110 5.35 2.06 -13.43
C THR A 110 4.26 1.00 -13.29
N LYS A 111 3.78 0.39 -14.38
CA LYS A 111 2.76 -0.68 -14.38
C LYS A 111 3.07 -1.90 -13.52
N HIS A 112 4.33 -2.09 -13.12
CA HIS A 112 4.74 -3.20 -12.26
C HIS A 112 4.35 -2.95 -10.80
N ILE A 113 4.15 -1.67 -10.43
CA ILE A 113 3.82 -1.23 -9.08
C ILE A 113 2.41 -1.68 -8.73
N LYS A 114 2.32 -2.37 -7.61
CA LYS A 114 1.08 -2.91 -7.07
C LYS A 114 0.41 -1.90 -6.16
N VAL A 115 -0.90 -1.76 -6.27
CA VAL A 115 -1.65 -0.77 -5.48
C VAL A 115 -2.62 -1.48 -4.56
N PHE A 116 -2.37 -1.31 -3.27
CA PHE A 116 -3.18 -1.84 -2.19
C PHE A 116 -3.95 -0.74 -1.47
N PHE A 117 -5.15 -1.07 -1.03
CA PHE A 117 -5.96 -0.19 -0.19
C PHE A 117 -6.34 -0.88 1.13
N VAL A 118 -6.15 -0.20 2.25
CA VAL A 118 -6.49 -0.66 3.60
C VAL A 118 -7.52 0.28 4.20
N ILE A 119 -8.76 -0.17 4.36
CA ILE A 119 -9.80 0.60 5.05
C ILE A 119 -9.72 0.35 6.56
N LYS A 120 -9.66 1.44 7.33
CA LYS A 120 -9.71 1.46 8.80
C LYS A 120 -11.11 1.86 9.26
N GLY A 121 -11.70 1.10 10.19
CA GLY A 121 -12.90 1.59 10.89
C GLY A 121 -13.68 0.53 11.65
N GLU A 122 -14.32 0.96 12.73
CA GLU A 122 -15.30 0.17 13.46
C GLU A 122 -16.50 -0.10 12.54
N ASN A 123 -16.89 -1.38 12.43
CA ASN A 123 -18.04 -1.85 11.64
C ASN A 123 -17.95 -1.72 10.11
N PHE A 124 -16.80 -1.35 9.54
CA PHE A 124 -16.64 -1.31 8.10
C PHE A 124 -16.37 -2.70 7.54
N THR A 125 -17.31 -3.32 6.81
CA THR A 125 -17.00 -4.51 5.99
C THR A 125 -17.09 -4.13 4.51
N LEU A 126 -16.11 -4.59 3.72
CA LEU A 126 -16.16 -4.43 2.26
C LEU A 126 -17.45 -5.03 1.65
N GLU A 127 -18.09 -5.96 2.36
CA GLU A 127 -19.34 -6.63 1.97
C GLU A 127 -20.58 -5.74 2.16
N ASN A 128 -20.63 -4.88 3.19
CA ASN A 128 -21.80 -4.04 3.48
C ASN A 128 -21.96 -2.90 2.45
N GLU A 129 -20.85 -2.29 2.04
CA GLU A 129 -20.79 -1.13 1.13
C GLU A 129 -20.49 -1.54 -0.33
N GLU A 130 -20.17 -2.80 -0.59
CA GLU A 130 -19.99 -3.32 -1.96
C GLU A 130 -21.24 -3.14 -2.82
N ASN A 131 -22.41 -2.91 -2.24
CA ASN A 131 -23.64 -2.74 -3.01
C ASN A 131 -23.67 -1.51 -3.92
N LEU A 132 -22.71 -0.59 -3.77
CA LEU A 132 -22.50 0.52 -4.70
C LEU A 132 -21.65 0.07 -5.90
N THR A 133 -22.25 0.13 -7.10
CA THR A 133 -21.62 -0.28 -8.38
C THR A 133 -20.27 0.40 -8.62
N THR A 134 -20.14 1.67 -8.24
CA THR A 134 -18.91 2.47 -8.37
C THR A 134 -17.77 1.93 -7.50
N ILE A 135 -18.05 1.58 -6.23
CA ILE A 135 -17.06 1.02 -5.31
C ILE A 135 -16.59 -0.35 -5.81
N ARG A 136 -17.52 -1.21 -6.24
CA ARG A 136 -17.19 -2.51 -6.87
C ARG A 136 -16.27 -2.34 -8.07
N ARG A 137 -16.51 -1.32 -8.90
CA ARG A 137 -15.70 -1.05 -10.07
C ARG A 137 -14.28 -0.65 -9.67
N PHE A 138 -14.13 0.34 -8.79
CA PHE A 138 -12.80 0.79 -8.35
C PHE A 138 -12.01 -0.30 -7.61
N LYS A 139 -12.68 -1.10 -6.79
CA LYS A 139 -12.06 -2.25 -6.11
C LYS A 139 -11.41 -3.24 -7.07
N ARG A 140 -12.00 -3.44 -8.26
CA ARG A 140 -11.47 -4.37 -9.28
C ARG A 140 -10.23 -3.85 -9.99
N GLU A 141 -9.98 -2.55 -9.94
CA GLU A 141 -8.77 -1.94 -10.50
C GLU A 141 -7.55 -2.19 -9.58
N LEU A 142 -7.78 -2.30 -8.27
CA LEU A 142 -6.71 -2.49 -7.27
C LEU A 142 -6.15 -3.90 -7.26
N ASP A 143 -4.87 -4.04 -6.91
CA ASP A 143 -4.23 -5.36 -6.75
C ASP A 143 -4.66 -6.04 -5.43
N GLY A 144 -5.17 -5.27 -4.47
CA GLY A 144 -5.77 -5.81 -3.25
C GLY A 144 -6.45 -4.75 -2.39
N CYS A 145 -7.51 -5.16 -1.70
CA CYS A 145 -8.28 -4.30 -0.82
C CYS A 145 -8.56 -5.05 0.49
N TYR A 146 -8.14 -4.47 1.61
CA TYR A 146 -8.14 -5.11 2.90
C TYR A 146 -8.81 -4.24 3.95
N THR A 147 -9.34 -4.86 5.00
CA THR A 147 -10.03 -4.17 6.09
C THR A 147 -9.30 -4.39 7.39
N LEU A 148 -9.10 -3.30 8.12
CA LEU A 148 -8.58 -3.28 9.48
C LEU A 148 -9.73 -2.98 10.44
N HIS A 149 -10.19 -4.01 11.15
CA HIS A 149 -11.22 -3.87 12.18
C HIS A 149 -10.57 -3.55 13.54
N GLU A 150 -10.92 -2.42 14.13
CA GLU A 150 -10.62 -2.09 15.52
C GLU A 150 -11.80 -2.56 16.39
N ASN A 151 -11.86 -3.84 16.75
CA ASN A 151 -12.83 -4.30 17.77
C ASN A 151 -12.09 -4.80 19.00
N ALA A 152 -12.65 -4.59 20.19
CA ALA A 152 -12.12 -4.96 21.52
C ALA A 152 -11.77 -6.45 21.71
N GLU A 153 -12.12 -7.31 20.74
CA GLU A 153 -11.75 -8.72 20.66
C GLU A 153 -10.85 -9.01 19.43
N CYS A 154 -9.79 -8.21 19.24
CA CYS A 154 -8.49 -8.61 18.69
C CYS A 154 -8.47 -9.68 17.58
N LYS A 155 -9.25 -9.48 16.51
CA LYS A 155 -9.18 -10.26 15.28
C LYS A 155 -9.35 -9.35 14.07
N VAL A 156 -8.30 -8.61 13.74
CA VAL A 156 -8.07 -8.30 12.32
C VAL A 156 -8.04 -9.65 11.60
N LYS A 157 -8.82 -9.81 10.53
CA LYS A 157 -8.81 -11.05 9.74
C LYS A 157 -7.37 -11.29 9.29
N LEU A 158 -6.66 -12.19 9.98
CA LEU A 158 -5.29 -12.61 9.71
C LEU A 158 -5.10 -12.94 8.22
N ASP A 159 -6.17 -13.44 7.59
CA ASP A 159 -6.27 -13.72 6.17
C ASP A 159 -5.93 -12.52 5.28
N SER A 160 -6.32 -11.30 5.64
CA SER A 160 -6.04 -10.09 4.85
C SER A 160 -4.54 -9.76 4.83
N LEU A 161 -3.91 -9.78 5.99
CA LEU A 161 -2.47 -9.54 6.12
C LEU A 161 -1.67 -10.69 5.50
N ASN A 162 -2.05 -11.94 5.76
CA ASN A 162 -1.39 -13.11 5.17
C ASN A 162 -1.50 -13.11 3.65
N ARG A 163 -2.66 -12.76 3.08
CA ARG A 163 -2.82 -12.60 1.62
C ARG A 163 -1.91 -11.50 1.09
N LEU A 164 -1.90 -10.31 1.71
CA LEU A 164 -1.00 -9.23 1.29
C LEU A 164 0.47 -9.67 1.33
N ILE A 165 0.88 -10.38 2.38
CA ILE A 165 2.23 -10.92 2.52
C ILE A 165 2.54 -11.95 1.43
N GLU A 166 1.62 -12.88 1.17
CA GLU A 166 1.76 -13.90 0.11
C GLU A 166 1.86 -13.26 -1.27
N ASP A 167 1.01 -12.26 -1.53
CA ASP A 167 0.99 -11.47 -2.76
C ASP A 167 2.35 -10.78 -2.95
N VAL A 168 2.81 -10.01 -1.95
CA VAL A 168 4.12 -9.33 -1.97
C VAL A 168 5.26 -10.32 -2.16
N ARG A 169 5.26 -11.44 -1.42
CA ARG A 169 6.29 -12.48 -1.51
C ARG A 169 6.35 -13.11 -2.90
N SER A 170 5.22 -13.28 -3.58
CA SER A 170 5.18 -13.84 -4.93
C SER A 170 5.83 -12.93 -5.99
N TRP A 171 6.06 -11.66 -5.66
CA TRP A 171 6.59 -10.65 -6.59
C TRP A 171 8.04 -10.26 -6.33
N ILE A 172 8.58 -10.61 -5.16
CA ILE A 172 10.00 -10.46 -4.86
C ILE A 172 10.76 -11.65 -5.47
N LYS A 173 11.77 -11.35 -6.29
CA LYS A 173 12.57 -12.35 -7.04
C LYS A 173 13.94 -12.61 -6.43
#